data_AF-A0A2I0KRF2-F1
#
_entry.id   AF-A0A2I0KRF2-F1
#
_cell.length_a   1.000
_cell.length_b   1.000
_cell.length_c   1.000
_cell.angle_alpha   90.00
_cell.angle_beta   90.00
_cell.angle_gamma   90.00
#
_symmetry.space_group_name_H-M   'P 1'
#
loop_
_entity.id
_entity.type
_entity.pdbx_description
1 polymer ?
#
loop_
_entity_poly.entity_id
_entity_poly.type
_entity_poly.pdbx_seq_one_letter_code
_entity_poly.pdbx_strand_id
1 'polypeptide(L)'
;MAGGSEVAETTLSCVKCGKPAQLQCPKCMELKLPREGAAFCTQDCFKASWSSHKSVHLKAKLSSLGQNSESVSDDWQYCLKKGQARTPKLPQFDWTGSLRPYPISPNSIVPAHIDKPDWALDGIPKIEPNSDLQHVVE
;
A
#
# COMPACT_ATOMS: atom_id res chain seq x y z
N MET A 1 28.18 31.80 -40.46
CA MET A 1 26.83 31.76 -39.87
C MET A 1 26.89 30.81 -38.68
N ALA A 2 26.92 31.38 -37.47
CA ALA A 2 26.86 30.63 -36.22
C ALA A 2 25.41 30.20 -35.95
N GLY A 3 25.22 28.95 -35.54
CA GLY A 3 23.92 28.38 -35.20
C GLY A 3 24.11 27.21 -34.24
N GLY A 4 24.77 27.46 -33.12
CA GLY A 4 24.81 26.52 -32.01
C GLY A 4 23.46 26.52 -31.30
N SER A 5 22.71 25.44 -31.44
CA SER A 5 21.62 25.13 -30.52
C SER A 5 22.22 24.53 -29.27
N GLU A 6 22.57 25.39 -28.32
CA GLU A 6 22.91 25.02 -26.95
C GLU A 6 21.64 24.50 -26.27
N VAL A 7 21.44 23.18 -26.32
CA VAL A 7 20.46 22.51 -25.46
C VAL A 7 21.08 22.54 -24.07
N ALA A 8 20.54 23.37 -23.18
CA ALA A 8 20.91 23.40 -21.78
C ALA A 8 20.69 22.00 -21.16
N GLU A 9 21.72 21.16 -21.20
CA GLU A 9 21.80 19.92 -20.44
C GLU A 9 21.72 20.29 -18.97
N THR A 10 20.51 20.18 -18.41
CA THR A 10 20.28 20.29 -16.98
C THR A 10 21.04 19.14 -16.31
N THR A 11 22.29 19.41 -15.94
CA THR A 11 23.19 18.44 -15.34
C THR A 11 22.68 18.16 -13.93
N LEU A 12 21.83 17.15 -13.82
CA LEU A 12 21.24 16.77 -12.55
C LEU A 12 22.27 15.99 -11.75
N SER A 13 22.44 16.37 -10.50
CA SER A 13 23.38 15.73 -9.58
C SER A 13 22.72 14.59 -8.82
N CYS A 14 23.50 13.57 -8.52
CA CYS A 14 23.04 12.41 -7.76
C CYS A 14 22.79 12.82 -6.32
N VAL A 15 21.59 12.52 -5.82
CA VAL A 15 21.17 12.83 -4.45
C VAL A 15 22.10 12.24 -3.39
N LYS A 16 22.76 11.12 -3.70
CA LYS A 16 23.63 10.43 -2.74
C LYS A 16 25.09 10.87 -2.77
N CYS A 17 25.66 11.10 -3.96
CA CYS A 17 27.10 11.30 -4.13
C CYS A 17 27.49 12.54 -4.95
N GLY A 18 26.52 13.36 -5.39
CA GLY A 18 26.77 14.62 -6.11
C GLY A 18 27.26 14.47 -7.56
N LYS A 19 27.65 13.26 -7.99
CA LYS A 19 28.05 12.95 -9.38
C LYS A 19 26.91 13.18 -10.38
N PRO A 20 27.20 13.43 -11.67
CA PRO A 20 26.14 13.55 -12.69
C PRO A 20 25.25 12.31 -12.70
N ALA A 21 23.94 12.53 -12.68
CA ALA A 21 22.92 11.51 -12.55
C ALA A 21 22.11 11.36 -13.84
N GLN A 22 22.10 10.14 -14.37
CA GLN A 22 21.36 9.79 -15.60
C GLN A 22 20.13 8.94 -15.32
N LEU A 23 20.06 8.25 -14.17
CA LEU A 23 18.98 7.35 -13.81
C LEU A 23 17.94 8.05 -12.93
N GLN A 24 16.68 7.63 -13.04
CA GLN A 24 15.55 8.14 -12.26
C GLN A 24 14.74 7.00 -11.65
N CYS A 25 14.03 7.27 -10.57
CA CYS A 25 13.06 6.34 -9.99
C CYS A 25 11.84 6.21 -10.94
N PRO A 26 11.48 4.99 -11.40
CA PRO A 26 10.32 4.78 -12.26
C PRO A 26 9.01 5.31 -11.64
N LYS A 27 8.86 5.19 -10.32
CA LYS A 27 7.68 5.70 -9.61
C LYS A 27 7.62 7.21 -9.54
N CYS A 28 8.77 7.90 -9.46
CA CYS A 28 8.80 9.37 -9.55
C CYS A 28 8.39 9.84 -10.94
N MET A 29 8.80 9.13 -12.00
CA MET A 29 8.37 9.46 -13.36
C MET A 29 6.86 9.26 -13.54
N GLU A 30 6.32 8.14 -13.03
CA GLU A 30 4.88 7.84 -13.07
C GLU A 30 4.06 8.91 -12.33
N LEU A 31 4.54 9.33 -11.16
CA LEU A 31 3.91 10.36 -10.33
C LEU A 31 4.26 11.80 -10.75
N LYS A 32 5.00 11.99 -11.86
CA LYS A 32 5.45 13.30 -12.39
C LYS A 32 6.10 14.20 -11.33
N LEU A 33 6.92 13.60 -10.46
CA LEU A 33 7.60 14.33 -9.39
C LEU A 33 8.86 15.03 -9.89
N PRO A 34 9.29 16.11 -9.22
CA PRO A 34 10.51 16.82 -9.59
C PRO A 34 11.70 15.86 -9.68
N ARG A 35 12.42 15.95 -10.80
CA ARG A 35 13.63 15.15 -11.04
C ARG A 35 14.78 15.57 -10.12
N GLU A 36 14.77 16.84 -9.72
CA GLU A 36 15.67 17.44 -8.73
C GLU A 36 15.35 16.85 -7.33
N GLY A 37 16.17 15.90 -6.88
CA GLY A 37 15.93 15.15 -5.63
C GLY A 37 15.56 13.67 -5.81
N ALA A 38 15.47 13.19 -7.05
CA ALA A 38 15.19 11.79 -7.39
C ALA A 38 16.14 11.20 -8.46
N ALA A 39 17.23 11.90 -8.74
CA ALA A 39 18.21 11.52 -9.75
C ALA A 39 19.37 10.72 -9.13
N PHE A 40 19.76 9.62 -9.79
CA PHE A 40 20.81 8.72 -9.35
C PHE A 40 21.82 8.47 -10.47
N CYS A 41 23.10 8.32 -10.11
CA CYS A 41 24.13 7.95 -11.07
C CYS A 41 24.20 6.43 -11.30
N THR A 42 23.90 5.62 -10.28
CA THR A 42 24.01 4.16 -10.28
C THR A 42 22.91 3.50 -9.47
N GLN A 43 22.69 2.20 -9.69
CA GLN A 43 21.74 1.41 -8.92
C GLN A 43 22.13 1.31 -7.43
N ASP A 44 23.41 1.32 -7.10
CA ASP A 44 23.88 1.30 -5.70
C ASP A 44 23.51 2.59 -4.97
N CYS A 45 23.66 3.75 -5.62
CA CYS A 45 23.22 5.03 -5.07
C CYS A 45 21.70 5.08 -4.88
N PHE A 46 20.93 4.45 -5.78
CA PHE A 46 19.49 4.29 -5.64
C PHE A 46 19.12 3.43 -4.43
N LYS A 47 19.71 2.23 -4.29
CA LYS A 47 19.46 1.32 -3.15
C LYS A 47 19.84 1.96 -1.82
N ALA A 48 20.97 2.66 -1.75
CA ALA A 48 21.45 3.33 -0.54
C ALA A 48 20.55 4.50 -0.11
N SER A 49 19.83 5.13 -1.04
CA SER A 49 18.92 6.24 -0.77
C SER A 49 17.45 5.81 -0.68
N TRP A 50 17.11 4.58 -1.07
CA TRP A 50 15.75 4.05 -1.15
C TRP A 50 14.90 4.29 0.11
N SER A 51 15.45 4.00 1.29
CA SER A 51 14.73 4.15 2.57
C SER A 51 14.30 5.59 2.85
N SER A 52 15.14 6.57 2.48
CA SER A 52 14.82 7.99 2.63
C SER A 52 13.94 8.50 1.48
N HIS A 53 14.22 8.05 0.25
CA HIS A 53 13.53 8.47 -0.96
C HIS A 53 12.06 8.01 -1.00
N LYS A 54 11.72 6.83 -0.45
CA LYS A 54 10.34 6.29 -0.43
C LYS A 54 9.34 7.26 0.23
N SER A 55 9.78 8.09 1.17
CA SER A 55 8.95 9.10 1.84
C SER A 55 8.46 10.21 0.91
N VAL A 56 9.20 10.52 -0.16
CA VAL A 56 8.83 11.55 -1.14
C VAL A 56 7.57 11.14 -1.90
N HIS A 57 7.38 9.84 -2.15
CA HIS A 57 6.15 9.31 -2.76
C HIS A 57 4.92 9.47 -1.87
N LEU A 58 5.07 9.40 -0.55
CA LEU A 58 3.96 9.56 0.39
C LEU A 58 3.45 11.01 0.38
N LYS A 59 4.37 11.98 0.41
CA LYS A 59 4.02 13.42 0.35
C LYS A 59 3.35 13.78 -0.97
N ALA A 60 3.87 13.27 -2.08
CA ALA A 60 3.31 13.47 -3.41
C ALA A 60 1.90 12.91 -3.60
N LYS A 61 1.61 11.74 -3.01
CA LYS A 61 0.29 11.12 -3.04
C LYS A 61 -0.76 11.99 -2.34
N LEU A 62 -0.36 12.74 -1.31
CA LEU A 62 -1.24 13.68 -0.61
C LEU A 62 -1.51 14.96 -1.41
N SER A 63 -0.55 15.42 -2.21
CA SER A 63 -0.68 16.67 -2.99
C SER A 63 -1.42 16.54 -4.32
N SER A 64 -1.54 15.33 -4.87
CA SER A 64 -2.19 15.08 -6.17
C SER A 64 -3.71 14.85 -6.06
N LEU A 65 -4.25 14.79 -4.84
CA LEU A 65 -5.68 14.70 -4.56
C LEU A 65 -6.18 16.09 -4.14
N GLY A 66 -6.54 16.91 -5.13
CA GLY A 66 -7.36 18.08 -4.89
C GLY A 66 -8.69 17.66 -4.28
N GLN A 67 -9.01 18.22 -3.11
CA GLN A 67 -10.34 18.40 -2.54
C GLN A 67 -11.39 17.32 -2.90
N ASN A 68 -11.26 16.15 -2.29
CA ASN A 68 -12.43 15.52 -1.69
C ASN A 68 -12.03 15.07 -0.29
N SER A 69 -12.63 15.71 0.70
CA SER A 69 -12.38 15.49 2.12
C SER A 69 -13.03 14.17 2.54
N GLU A 70 -12.34 13.07 2.26
CA GLU A 70 -12.41 11.91 3.13
C GLU A 70 -10.98 11.50 3.39
N SER A 71 -10.53 11.84 4.60
CA SER A 71 -9.33 11.28 5.16
C SER A 71 -9.43 9.76 5.01
N VAL A 72 -8.66 9.17 4.08
CA VAL A 72 -8.22 7.78 4.25
C VAL A 72 -7.17 7.80 5.36
N SER A 73 -7.60 8.25 6.54
CA SER A 73 -7.01 7.87 7.80
C SER A 73 -7.20 6.38 7.84
N ASP A 74 -6.11 5.67 7.57
CA ASP A 74 -5.86 4.28 7.97
C ASP A 74 -7.00 3.72 8.83
N ASP A 75 -8.10 3.28 8.20
CA ASP A 75 -9.35 2.81 8.87
C ASP A 75 -9.13 1.40 9.43
N TRP A 76 -7.93 1.18 9.94
CA TRP A 76 -7.54 -0.04 10.57
C TRP A 76 -8.17 -0.01 11.94
N GLN A 77 -8.95 -1.05 12.21
CA GLN A 77 -9.73 -1.15 13.43
C GLN A 77 -9.51 -2.52 14.05
N TYR A 78 -9.55 -2.58 15.37
CA TYR A 78 -9.47 -3.85 16.10
C TYR A 78 -10.75 -4.66 15.88
N CYS A 79 -10.59 -5.97 15.71
CA CYS A 79 -11.71 -6.90 15.62
C CYS A 79 -12.25 -7.25 17.02
N LEU A 80 -13.58 -7.19 17.16
CA LEU A 80 -14.33 -7.70 18.31
C LEU A 80 -15.23 -8.84 17.87
N LYS A 81 -15.75 -9.60 18.87
CA LYS A 81 -16.80 -10.60 18.67
C LYS A 81 -16.51 -11.55 17.49
N LYS A 82 -15.34 -12.20 17.49
CA LYS A 82 -14.90 -13.11 16.42
C LYS A 82 -14.92 -12.49 15.01
N GLY A 83 -14.67 -11.19 14.90
CA GLY A 83 -14.61 -10.48 13.60
C GLY A 83 -15.93 -9.85 13.15
N GLN A 84 -17.01 -9.97 13.93
CA GLN A 84 -18.31 -9.38 13.57
C GLN A 84 -18.39 -7.87 13.78
N ALA A 85 -17.54 -7.29 14.63
CA ALA A 85 -17.54 -5.87 14.92
C ALA A 85 -16.12 -5.29 14.87
N ARG A 86 -16.02 -3.99 14.55
CA ARG A 86 -14.76 -3.25 14.49
C ARG A 86 -14.79 -2.07 15.47
N THR A 87 -13.64 -1.72 16.04
CA THR A 87 -13.50 -0.59 16.96
C THR A 87 -12.14 0.10 16.78
N PRO A 88 -12.04 1.42 17.00
CA PRO A 88 -10.75 2.10 17.04
C PRO A 88 -9.97 1.82 18.35
N LYS A 89 -10.63 1.37 19.42
CA LYS A 89 -10.01 1.17 20.74
C LYS A 89 -9.60 -0.29 20.97
N LEU A 90 -8.38 -0.53 21.44
CA LEU A 90 -7.92 -1.88 21.80
C LEU A 90 -8.91 -2.54 22.79
N PRO A 91 -9.43 -3.74 22.49
CA PRO A 91 -10.37 -4.42 23.38
C PRO A 91 -9.70 -4.81 24.70
N GLN A 92 -10.43 -4.63 25.80
CA GLN A 92 -10.01 -5.12 27.11
C GLN A 92 -10.18 -6.64 27.15
N PHE A 93 -9.08 -7.35 27.31
CA PHE A 93 -9.04 -8.81 27.42
C PHE A 93 -7.78 -9.26 28.16
N ASP A 94 -7.90 -10.31 28.96
CA ASP A 94 -6.79 -10.88 29.73
C ASP A 94 -6.02 -11.90 28.87
N TRP A 95 -5.07 -11.39 28.09
CA TRP A 95 -4.24 -12.19 27.20
C TRP A 95 -3.29 -13.09 27.99
N THR A 96 -3.20 -14.37 27.61
CA THR A 96 -2.37 -15.37 28.28
C THR A 96 -0.86 -15.25 28.01
N GLY A 97 -0.44 -14.35 27.11
CA GLY A 97 0.96 -14.18 26.71
C GLY A 97 1.28 -12.76 26.25
N SER A 98 2.41 -12.57 25.57
CA SER A 98 2.90 -11.24 25.13
C SER A 98 2.25 -10.71 23.85
N LEU A 99 1.64 -11.56 23.03
CA LEU A 99 1.02 -11.15 21.77
C LEU A 99 -0.24 -10.30 22.02
N ARG A 100 -0.40 -9.24 21.21
CA ARG A 100 -1.56 -8.34 21.25
C ARG A 100 -2.10 -8.14 19.84
N PRO A 101 -3.42 -7.95 19.67
CA PRO A 101 -3.98 -7.64 18.38
C PRO A 101 -3.48 -6.28 17.91
N TYR A 102 -3.35 -6.13 16.59
CA TYR A 102 -3.14 -4.86 15.93
C TYR A 102 -4.42 -4.49 15.15
N PRO A 103 -4.68 -3.21 14.88
CA PRO A 103 -5.75 -2.82 13.97
C PRO A 103 -5.61 -3.53 12.62
N ILE A 104 -6.74 -3.91 12.01
CA ILE A 104 -6.75 -4.65 10.74
C ILE A 104 -7.51 -3.80 9.73
N SER A 105 -7.01 -3.77 8.49
CA SER A 105 -7.65 -3.07 7.39
C SER A 105 -9.07 -3.59 7.09
N PRO A 106 -9.85 -2.84 6.31
CA PRO A 106 -11.08 -3.35 5.71
C PRO A 106 -10.82 -4.60 4.86
N ASN A 107 -11.87 -5.40 4.63
CA ASN A 107 -11.81 -6.58 3.77
C ASN A 107 -11.45 -6.17 2.33
N SER A 108 -10.58 -6.95 1.70
CA SER A 108 -10.24 -6.74 0.29
C SER A 108 -11.43 -7.08 -0.62
N ILE A 109 -11.56 -6.35 -1.72
CA ILE A 109 -12.64 -6.54 -2.68
C ILE A 109 -12.31 -7.77 -3.56
N VAL A 110 -13.26 -8.70 -3.64
CA VAL A 110 -13.17 -9.83 -4.57
C VAL A 110 -13.83 -9.43 -5.89
N PRO A 111 -13.12 -9.54 -7.05
CA PRO A 111 -13.68 -9.26 -8.36
C PRO A 111 -14.98 -10.01 -8.65
N ALA A 112 -15.89 -9.39 -9.40
CA ALA A 112 -17.25 -9.90 -9.61
C ALA A 112 -17.33 -11.18 -10.46
N HIS A 113 -16.32 -11.47 -11.28
CA HIS A 113 -16.30 -12.65 -12.15
C HIS A 113 -15.87 -13.94 -11.45
N ILE A 114 -15.40 -13.84 -10.20
CA ILE A 114 -14.95 -15.01 -9.43
C ILE A 114 -16.18 -15.59 -8.73
N ASP A 115 -16.44 -16.87 -8.97
CA ASP A 115 -17.50 -17.60 -8.29
C ASP A 115 -17.27 -17.60 -6.78
N LYS A 116 -18.32 -17.26 -6.04
CA LYS A 116 -18.28 -17.14 -4.59
C LYS A 116 -18.93 -18.37 -3.94
N PRO A 117 -18.36 -18.91 -2.87
CA PRO A 117 -19.01 -19.96 -2.09
C PRO A 117 -20.30 -19.44 -1.44
N ASP A 118 -21.13 -20.38 -0.98
CA ASP A 118 -22.44 -20.11 -0.36
C ASP A 118 -22.35 -19.26 0.91
N TRP A 119 -21.24 -19.36 1.65
CA TRP A 119 -20.95 -18.58 2.86
C TRP A 119 -20.28 -17.23 2.61
N ALA A 120 -19.99 -16.84 1.36
CA ALA A 120 -19.21 -15.64 1.08
C ALA A 120 -19.87 -14.32 1.52
N LEU A 121 -21.20 -14.29 1.65
CA LEU A 121 -21.96 -13.09 1.99
C LEU A 121 -22.37 -13.03 3.47
N ASP A 122 -22.88 -14.14 4.01
CA ASP A 122 -23.44 -14.23 5.35
C ASP A 122 -22.52 -14.95 6.35
N GLY A 123 -21.45 -15.60 5.88
CA GLY A 123 -20.55 -16.41 6.70
C GLY A 123 -21.15 -17.73 7.16
N ILE A 124 -22.27 -18.17 6.58
CA ILE A 124 -22.97 -19.40 6.98
C ILE A 124 -22.81 -20.46 5.89
N PRO A 125 -22.05 -21.55 6.13
CA PRO A 125 -21.94 -22.65 5.18
C PRO A 125 -23.21 -23.50 5.25
N LYS A 126 -24.03 -23.41 4.20
CA LYS A 126 -25.33 -24.09 4.06
C LYS A 126 -25.17 -25.50 3.49
N ILE A 127 -24.15 -25.70 2.66
CA ILE A 127 -23.88 -26.99 2.01
C ILE A 127 -23.26 -27.98 3.01
N GLU A 128 -22.28 -27.56 3.81
CA GLU A 128 -21.53 -28.44 4.74
C GLU A 128 -22.44 -29.22 5.71
N PRO A 129 -23.45 -28.61 6.39
CA PRO A 129 -24.33 -29.35 7.30
C PRO A 129 -25.20 -30.40 6.60
N ASN A 130 -25.49 -30.18 5.32
CA ASN A 130 -26.37 -31.03 4.51
C ASN A 130 -25.59 -32.10 3.71
N SER A 131 -24.27 -32.03 3.71
CA SER A 131 -23.38 -32.91 2.94
C SER A 131 -23.00 -34.15 3.75
N ASP A 132 -23.77 -35.23 3.57
CA ASP A 132 -23.52 -36.65 3.89
C ASP A 132 -23.18 -37.09 5.34
N LEU A 133 -22.58 -36.26 6.19
CA LEU A 133 -22.17 -36.67 7.55
C LEU A 133 -23.32 -36.74 8.57
N GLN A 134 -24.52 -36.32 8.20
CA GLN A 134 -25.71 -36.40 9.07
C GLN A 134 -26.76 -37.41 8.58
N HIS A 135 -26.61 -37.97 7.38
CA HIS A 135 -27.61 -38.86 6.77
C HIS A 135 -27.20 -40.34 6.80
N VAL A 136 -25.97 -40.66 7.21
CA VAL A 136 -25.51 -42.03 7.46
C VAL A 136 -25.24 -42.18 8.96
N VAL A 137 -26.28 -42.51 9.72
CA VAL A 137 -26.14 -43.19 11.00
C VAL A 137 -26.60 -44.62 10.73
N GLU A 138 -25.65 -45.53 10.50
CA GLU A 138 -25.92 -46.97 10.46
C GLU A 138 -26.17 -47.52 11.87
#